data_AF-A0A290ZMA9-F1
#
_entry.id   AF-A0A290ZMA9-F1
#
_cell.length_a   1.000
_cell.length_b   1.000
_cell.length_c   1.000
_cell.angle_alpha   90.00
_cell.angle_beta   90.00
_cell.angle_gamma   90.00
#
_symmetry.space_group_name_H-M   'P 1'
#
loop_
_entity.id
_entity.type
_entity.pdbx_description
1 polymer ?
#
loop_
_entity_poly.entity_id
_entity_poly.type
_entity_poly.pdbx_seq_one_letter_code
_entity_poly.pdbx_strand_id
1 'polypeptide(L)'
;MKNFDAMMARLKHQLRTVQDKDVALLLGLSPPALAGRKKRGLFPEDKLRALAQRRPDLGIDVEWVLTGESADARLVMLAGELRWRAENDAERAHEATRGATAARLASARGRKTRADVHPDQPPADDAGHGLSVDEQQMIQQFRQCSAEAQAAAAHIIDVLSRQGK
;
A
#
# COMPACT_ATOMS: atom_id res chain seq x y z
N MET A 1 -30.06 -12.38 14.87
CA MET A 1 -31.38 -11.76 14.58
C MET A 1 -31.15 -10.60 13.62
N LYS A 2 -31.69 -10.64 12.39
CA LYS A 2 -31.62 -9.52 11.45
C LYS A 2 -32.64 -8.47 11.89
N ASN A 3 -32.19 -7.36 12.46
CA ASN A 3 -33.10 -6.33 12.97
C ASN A 3 -33.47 -5.35 11.83
N PHE A 4 -34.73 -5.40 11.36
CA PHE A 4 -35.22 -4.57 10.25
C PHE A 4 -35.01 -3.07 10.53
N ASP A 5 -35.23 -2.64 11.78
CA ASP A 5 -35.06 -1.25 12.18
C ASP A 5 -33.60 -0.79 12.11
N ALA A 6 -32.65 -1.66 12.45
CA ALA A 6 -31.23 -1.35 12.33
C ALA A 6 -30.80 -1.19 10.86
N MET A 7 -31.24 -2.10 9.98
CA MET A 7 -30.97 -1.99 8.54
C MET A 7 -31.62 -0.72 7.96
N MET A 8 -32.84 -0.40 8.37
CA MET A 8 -33.53 0.81 7.93
C MET A 8 -32.82 2.09 8.39
N ALA A 9 -32.35 2.13 9.64
CA ALA A 9 -31.61 3.28 10.17
C ALA A 9 -30.31 3.51 9.40
N ARG A 10 -29.57 2.45 9.07
CA ARG A 10 -28.37 2.51 8.24
C ARG A 10 -28.68 3.01 6.83
N LEU A 11 -29.70 2.44 6.18
CA LEU A 11 -30.10 2.87 4.84
C LEU A 11 -30.49 4.36 4.82
N LYS A 12 -31.26 4.82 5.81
CA LYS A 12 -31.60 6.24 5.97
C LYS A 12 -30.39 7.14 6.13
N HIS A 13 -29.40 6.68 6.90
CA HIS A 13 -28.15 7.41 7.09
C HIS A 13 -27.42 7.64 5.77
N GLN A 14 -27.28 6.60 4.93
CA GLN A 14 -26.65 6.73 3.61
C GLN A 14 -27.47 7.59 2.64
N LEU A 15 -28.78 7.41 2.62
CA LEU A 15 -29.66 8.19 1.75
C LEU A 15 -29.87 9.64 2.22
N ARG A 16 -29.39 9.98 3.42
CA ARG A 16 -29.61 11.28 4.09
C ARG A 16 -31.09 11.66 4.20
N THR A 17 -31.96 10.64 4.33
CA THR A 17 -33.41 10.81 4.44
C THR A 17 -33.90 10.40 5.82
N VAL A 18 -34.86 11.14 6.38
CA VAL A 18 -35.43 10.82 7.70
C VAL A 18 -36.67 9.92 7.59
N GLN A 19 -37.45 10.05 6.52
CA GLN A 19 -38.79 9.45 6.42
C GLN A 19 -38.79 8.10 5.70
N ASP A 20 -39.54 7.13 6.24
CA ASP A 20 -39.72 5.80 5.65
C ASP A 20 -40.38 5.86 4.26
N LYS A 21 -41.23 6.87 4.04
CA LYS A 21 -41.94 7.05 2.76
C LYS A 21 -40.96 7.36 1.62
N ASP A 22 -39.92 8.15 1.89
CA ASP A 22 -38.94 8.56 0.88
C ASP A 22 -38.04 7.37 0.53
N VAL A 23 -37.67 6.58 1.55
CA VAL A 23 -36.95 5.31 1.37
C VAL A 23 -37.77 4.32 0.53
N ALA A 24 -39.09 4.22 0.78
CA ALA A 24 -39.97 3.35 -0.01
C ALA A 24 -39.96 3.75 -1.49
N LEU A 25 -40.11 5.06 -1.78
CA LEU A 25 -40.10 5.59 -3.14
C LEU A 25 -38.77 5.33 -3.84
N LEU A 26 -37.64 5.55 -3.15
CA LEU A 26 -36.30 5.29 -3.69
C LEU A 26 -36.08 3.81 -4.01
N LEU A 27 -36.61 2.90 -3.19
CA LEU A 27 -36.58 1.45 -3.45
C LEU A 27 -37.59 1.00 -4.52
N GLY A 28 -38.40 1.92 -5.07
CA GLY A 28 -39.45 1.59 -6.04
C GLY A 28 -40.59 0.78 -5.43
N LEU A 29 -40.89 1.00 -4.15
CA LEU A 29 -41.98 0.39 -3.41
C LEU A 29 -43.01 1.46 -3.01
N SER A 30 -44.26 1.06 -2.85
CA SER A 30 -45.24 1.92 -2.20
C SER A 30 -44.97 1.97 -0.67
N PRO A 31 -45.22 3.10 0.01
CA PRO A 31 -45.12 3.18 1.47
C PRO A 31 -45.85 2.05 2.23
N PRO A 32 -47.10 1.66 1.87
CA PRO A 32 -47.75 0.53 2.53
C PRO A 32 -47.08 -0.83 2.27
N ALA A 33 -46.46 -1.02 1.09
CA ALA A 33 -45.71 -2.26 0.81
C ALA A 33 -44.46 -2.39 1.70
N LEU A 34 -43.75 -1.27 1.95
CA LEU A 34 -42.61 -1.25 2.87
C LEU A 34 -43.06 -1.50 4.32
N ALA A 35 -44.15 -0.86 4.75
CA ALA A 35 -44.72 -1.07 6.09
C ALA A 35 -45.16 -2.54 6.31
N GLY A 36 -45.80 -3.16 5.32
CA GLY A 36 -46.17 -4.58 5.37
C GLY A 36 -44.97 -5.51 5.47
N ARG A 37 -43.86 -5.20 4.78
CA ARG A 37 -42.59 -5.93 4.87
C ARG A 37 -41.92 -5.77 6.24
N LYS A 38 -41.93 -4.55 6.79
CA LYS A 38 -41.45 -4.24 8.14
C LYS A 38 -42.14 -5.10 9.20
N LYS A 39 -43.48 -5.19 9.15
CA LYS A 39 -44.27 -6.05 10.06
C LYS A 39 -43.89 -7.53 9.98
N ARG A 40 -43.49 -8.00 8.79
CA ARG A 40 -43.05 -9.40 8.57
C ARG A 40 -41.56 -9.62 8.80
N GLY A 41 -40.78 -8.57 9.12
CA GLY A 41 -39.33 -8.66 9.30
C GLY A 41 -38.54 -9.00 8.03
N LEU A 42 -39.14 -8.81 6.84
CA LEU A 42 -38.54 -9.18 5.56
C LEU A 42 -37.98 -7.94 4.84
N PHE A 43 -36.68 -7.73 4.95
CA PHE A 43 -36.01 -6.61 4.29
C PHE A 43 -35.93 -6.83 2.76
N PRO A 44 -36.23 -5.82 1.92
CA PRO A 44 -36.20 -5.97 0.47
C PRO A 44 -34.76 -5.88 -0.07
N GLU A 45 -33.94 -6.90 0.21
CA GLU A 45 -32.52 -6.97 -0.19
C GLU A 45 -32.34 -6.81 -1.70
N ASP A 46 -33.20 -7.44 -2.52
CA ASP A 46 -33.14 -7.35 -3.99
C ASP A 46 -33.35 -5.91 -4.49
N LYS A 47 -34.26 -5.16 -3.87
CA LYS A 47 -34.56 -3.78 -4.24
C LYS A 47 -33.44 -2.84 -3.83
N LEU A 48 -32.82 -3.09 -2.68
CA LEU A 48 -31.64 -2.36 -2.24
C LEU A 48 -30.47 -2.55 -3.23
N ARG A 49 -30.20 -3.80 -3.62
CA ARG A 49 -29.16 -4.11 -4.63
C ARG A 49 -29.45 -3.47 -5.97
N ALA A 50 -30.70 -3.52 -6.43
CA ALA A 50 -31.12 -2.87 -7.67
C ALA A 50 -30.97 -1.33 -7.60
N LEU A 51 -31.25 -0.71 -6.45
CA LEU A 51 -31.06 0.73 -6.26
C LEU A 51 -29.57 1.10 -6.33
N ALA A 52 -28.70 0.35 -5.65
CA ALA A 52 -27.26 0.58 -5.68
C ALA A 52 -26.68 0.43 -7.09
N GLN A 53 -27.17 -0.52 -7.88
CA GLN A 53 -26.78 -0.69 -9.28
C GLN A 53 -27.29 0.43 -10.19
N ARG A 54 -28.53 0.90 -9.97
CA ARG A 54 -29.15 1.96 -10.79
C ARG A 54 -28.58 3.33 -10.54
N ARG A 55 -28.15 3.61 -9.30
CA ARG A 55 -27.64 4.91 -8.87
C ARG A 55 -26.34 4.72 -8.08
N PRO A 56 -25.24 4.35 -8.77
CA PRO A 56 -23.94 4.22 -8.13
C PRO A 56 -23.49 5.54 -7.47
N ASP A 57 -23.95 6.69 -8.00
CA ASP A 57 -23.68 8.03 -7.47
C ASP A 57 -24.11 8.23 -6.00
N LEU A 58 -25.06 7.45 -5.51
CA LEU A 58 -25.53 7.54 -4.12
C LEU A 58 -24.58 6.86 -3.12
N GLY A 59 -23.58 6.09 -3.59
CA GLY A 59 -22.58 5.46 -2.71
C GLY A 59 -23.16 4.52 -1.67
N ILE A 60 -24.24 3.80 -2.01
CA ILE A 60 -24.92 2.89 -1.09
C ILE A 60 -24.07 1.63 -0.89
N ASP A 61 -23.44 1.49 0.28
CA ASP A 61 -22.82 0.23 0.71
C ASP A 61 -23.91 -0.75 1.17
N VAL A 62 -24.30 -1.64 0.26
CA VAL A 62 -25.30 -2.68 0.50
C VAL A 62 -24.90 -3.58 1.66
N GLU A 63 -23.62 -3.94 1.76
CA GLU A 63 -23.14 -4.86 2.78
C GLU A 63 -23.27 -4.22 4.15
N TRP A 64 -22.82 -2.97 4.28
CA TRP A 64 -22.98 -2.21 5.52
C TRP A 64 -24.44 -2.05 5.95
N VAL A 65 -25.36 -1.82 5.02
CA VAL A 65 -26.78 -1.71 5.36
C VAL A 65 -27.29 -3.01 5.97
N LEU A 66 -26.95 -4.16 5.38
CA LEU A 66 -27.45 -5.47 5.79
C LEU A 66 -26.76 -6.01 7.06
N THR A 67 -25.44 -5.91 7.15
CA THR A 67 -24.65 -6.51 8.24
C THR A 67 -24.26 -5.49 9.30
N GLY A 68 -24.03 -4.24 8.90
CA GLY A 68 -23.43 -3.20 9.74
C GLY A 68 -21.91 -3.14 9.65
N GLU A 69 -21.30 -4.04 8.88
CA GLU A 69 -19.87 -4.08 8.62
C GLU A 69 -19.61 -3.37 7.29
N SER A 70 -18.89 -2.24 7.31
CA SER A 70 -18.59 -1.55 6.05
C SER A 70 -17.38 -2.19 5.39
N ALA A 71 -17.46 -2.36 4.08
CA ALA A 71 -16.33 -2.82 3.29
C ALA A 71 -15.13 -1.86 3.49
N ASP A 72 -15.40 -0.56 3.60
CA ASP A 72 -14.38 0.46 3.84
C ASP A 72 -13.69 0.32 5.19
N ALA A 73 -14.42 0.08 6.29
CA ALA A 73 -13.79 -0.13 7.59
C ALA A 73 -12.90 -1.38 7.57
N ARG A 74 -13.33 -2.42 6.87
CA ARG A 74 -12.54 -3.64 6.68
C ARG A 74 -11.29 -3.39 5.84
N LEU A 75 -11.41 -2.62 4.76
CA LEU A 75 -10.29 -2.24 3.90
C LEU A 75 -9.27 -1.36 4.64
N VAL A 76 -9.73 -0.39 5.43
CA VAL A 76 -8.85 0.47 6.25
C VAL A 76 -8.06 -0.36 7.27
N MET A 77 -8.72 -1.32 7.93
CA MET A 77 -8.05 -2.23 8.86
C MET A 77 -6.99 -3.09 8.17
N LEU A 78 -7.33 -3.69 7.03
CA LEU A 78 -6.40 -4.49 6.24
C LEU A 78 -5.22 -3.67 5.71
N ALA A 79 -5.46 -2.45 5.24
CA ALA A 79 -4.41 -1.54 4.78
C ALA A 79 -3.47 -1.13 5.92
N GLY A 80 -4.00 -0.92 7.13
CA GLY A 80 -3.21 -0.67 8.33
C GLY A 80 -2.31 -1.86 8.68
N GLU A 81 -2.83 -3.08 8.62
CA GLU A 81 -2.05 -4.29 8.91
C GLU A 81 -0.94 -4.53 7.87
N LEU A 82 -1.22 -4.31 6.58
CA LEU A 82 -0.22 -4.40 5.52
C LEU A 82 0.89 -3.36 5.69
N ARG A 83 0.54 -2.13 6.05
CA ARG A 83 1.51 -1.07 6.36
C ARG A 83 2.41 -1.48 7.53
N TRP A 84 1.83 -1.94 8.63
CA TRP A 84 2.58 -2.36 9.81
C TRP A 84 3.56 -3.50 9.47
N ARG A 85 3.13 -4.48 8.68
CA ARG A 85 4.02 -5.57 8.22
C ARG A 85 5.20 -5.04 7.41
N ALA A 86 4.94 -4.13 6.46
CA ALA A 86 5.99 -3.55 5.64
C ALA A 86 7.03 -2.76 6.46
N GLU A 87 6.59 -2.00 7.46
CA GLU A 87 7.48 -1.26 8.37
C GLU A 87 8.36 -2.21 9.20
N ASN A 88 7.79 -3.29 9.75
CA ASN A 88 8.55 -4.27 10.54
C ASN A 88 9.54 -5.09 9.70
N ASP A 89 9.17 -5.45 8.47
CA ASP A 89 10.05 -6.18 7.57
C ASP A 89 11.23 -5.30 7.11
N ALA A 90 11.03 -3.99 6.95
CA ALA A 90 12.11 -3.04 6.68
C ALA A 90 13.10 -2.94 7.85
N GLU A 91 12.60 -2.91 9.10
CA GLU A 91 13.46 -2.91 10.30
C GLU A 91 14.28 -4.20 10.41
N ARG A 92 13.66 -5.36 10.19
CA ARG A 92 14.37 -6.65 10.17
C ARG A 92 15.44 -6.73 9.08
N ALA A 93 15.17 -6.17 7.90
CA ALA A 93 16.15 -6.10 6.82
C ALA A 93 17.34 -5.20 7.19
N HIS A 94 17.10 -4.04 7.80
CA HIS A 94 18.16 -3.15 8.27
C HIS A 94 19.01 -3.78 9.39
N GLU A 95 18.37 -4.45 10.36
CA GLU A 95 19.04 -5.18 11.44
C GLU A 95 19.93 -6.30 10.90
N ALA A 96 19.41 -7.10 9.94
CA ALA A 96 20.15 -8.17 9.29
C ALA A 96 21.38 -7.65 8.54
N THR A 97 21.25 -6.49 7.89
CA THR A 97 22.36 -5.85 7.15
C THR A 97 23.43 -5.29 8.11
N ARG A 98 23.03 -4.70 9.25
CA ARG A 98 23.96 -4.27 10.32
C ARG A 98 24.69 -5.46 10.95
N GLY A 99 23.97 -6.54 11.22
CA GLY A 99 24.57 -7.79 11.72
C GLY A 99 25.59 -8.38 10.74
N ALA A 100 25.23 -8.44 9.45
CA ALA A 100 26.12 -8.96 8.41
C ALA A 100 27.37 -8.09 8.17
N THR A 101 27.23 -6.76 8.24
CA THR A 101 28.37 -5.83 8.13
C THR A 101 29.26 -5.86 9.37
N ALA A 102 28.69 -5.92 10.58
CA ALA A 102 29.44 -6.08 11.82
C ALA A 102 30.20 -7.42 11.85
N ALA A 103 29.57 -8.51 11.40
CA ALA A 103 30.21 -9.81 11.29
C ALA A 103 31.38 -9.78 10.27
N ARG A 104 31.20 -9.15 9.10
CA ARG A 104 32.29 -8.98 8.11
C ARG A 104 33.46 -8.17 8.67
N LEU A 105 33.20 -7.08 9.39
CA LEU A 105 34.24 -6.25 10.02
C LEU A 105 35.01 -7.02 11.12
N ALA A 106 34.32 -7.84 11.91
CA ALA A 106 34.94 -8.70 12.91
C ALA A 106 35.85 -9.76 12.26
N SER A 107 35.39 -10.42 11.19
CA SER A 107 36.19 -11.39 10.42
C SER A 107 37.38 -10.77 9.68
N ALA A 108 37.31 -9.48 9.30
CA ALA A 108 38.42 -8.74 8.71
C ALA A 108 39.51 -8.39 9.75
N ARG A 109 39.12 -8.09 11.00
CA ARG A 109 40.06 -7.82 12.11
C ARG A 109 40.76 -9.06 12.66
N GLY A 110 40.14 -10.25 12.55
CA GLY A 110 40.74 -11.52 12.98
C GLY A 110 41.86 -12.06 12.09
N ARG A 111 42.12 -11.44 10.92
CA ARG A 111 43.07 -11.95 9.91
C ARG A 111 44.41 -11.18 9.88
N LYS A 112 44.93 -10.82 11.05
CA LYS A 112 46.34 -10.43 11.24
C LYS A 112 46.98 -11.39 12.25
N THR A 113 47.22 -12.63 11.83
CA THR A 113 48.17 -13.49 12.51
C THR A 113 49.58 -13.11 12.09
N ARG A 114 50.39 -12.83 13.12
CA ARG A 114 51.82 -12.54 13.15
C ARG A 114 52.65 -13.69 12.54
N ALA A 115 52.94 -13.62 11.26
CA ALA A 115 54.00 -14.33 10.51
C ALA A 115 53.85 -13.76 9.08
N ASP A 116 54.73 -12.96 8.51
CA ASP A 116 56.18 -13.03 8.44
C ASP A 116 56.73 -11.61 8.30
N VAL A 117 57.57 -11.17 9.24
CA VAL A 117 58.38 -9.95 9.08
C VAL A 117 59.81 -10.41 8.88
N HIS A 118 60.24 -10.47 7.63
CA HIS A 118 61.65 -10.59 7.27
C HIS A 118 62.15 -9.20 6.88
N PRO A 119 63.09 -8.58 7.62
CA PRO A 119 63.63 -7.28 7.24
C PRO A 119 64.91 -7.52 6.43
N ASP A 120 64.81 -7.46 5.11
CA ASP A 120 65.91 -7.05 4.22
C ASP A 120 65.47 -7.14 2.76
N GLN A 121 64.81 -6.08 2.29
CA GLN A 121 64.78 -5.76 0.87
C GLN A 121 64.53 -4.24 0.73
N PRO A 122 65.46 -3.49 0.10
CA PRO A 122 65.25 -2.07 -0.15
C PRO A 122 64.09 -1.87 -1.14
N PRO A 123 63.32 -0.77 -1.02
CA PRO A 123 62.14 -0.54 -1.85
C PRO A 123 62.57 -0.33 -3.31
N ALA A 124 62.13 -1.24 -4.19
CA ALA A 124 62.11 -0.96 -5.62
C ALA A 124 60.96 0.02 -5.88
N ASP A 125 61.30 1.09 -6.58
CA ASP A 125 60.35 2.01 -7.18
C ASP A 125 59.27 1.25 -7.96
N ASP A 126 58.01 1.40 -7.59
CA ASP A 126 56.90 1.13 -8.51
C ASP A 126 55.80 2.16 -8.33
N ALA A 127 55.75 3.04 -9.32
CA ALA A 127 54.76 4.05 -9.53
C ALA A 127 53.34 3.44 -9.63
N GLY A 128 52.39 4.12 -9.00
CA GLY A 128 51.00 4.22 -9.46
C GLY A 128 50.27 2.91 -9.79
N HIS A 129 49.76 2.22 -8.77
CA HIS A 129 48.61 1.33 -8.99
C HIS A 129 47.37 2.18 -9.19
N GLY A 130 47.17 2.64 -10.44
CA GLY A 130 45.86 3.09 -10.91
C GLY A 130 44.86 1.96 -10.75
N LEU A 131 43.59 2.32 -10.48
CA LEU A 131 42.48 1.38 -10.39
C LEU A 131 42.54 0.39 -11.56
N SER A 132 42.32 -0.89 -11.27
CA SER A 132 42.34 -1.92 -12.32
C SER A 132 41.31 -1.58 -13.40
N VAL A 133 41.57 -2.03 -14.63
CA VAL A 133 40.69 -1.76 -15.78
C VAL A 133 39.24 -2.18 -15.47
N ASP A 134 39.07 -3.30 -14.77
CA ASP A 134 37.76 -3.82 -14.35
C ASP A 134 37.06 -2.90 -13.33
N GLU A 135 37.80 -2.32 -12.38
CA GLU A 135 37.25 -1.36 -11.42
C GLU A 135 36.86 -0.04 -12.07
N GLN A 136 37.66 0.45 -13.03
CA GLN A 136 37.29 1.63 -13.82
C GLN A 136 36.03 1.37 -14.65
N GLN A 137 35.89 0.16 -15.20
CA GLN A 137 34.75 -0.23 -16.01
C GLN A 137 33.46 -0.35 -15.18
N MET A 138 33.52 -0.90 -13.97
CA MET A 138 32.39 -0.93 -13.05
C MET A 138 31.94 0.48 -12.63
N ILE A 139 32.88 1.38 -12.34
CA ILE A 139 32.56 2.77 -11.99
C ILE A 139 31.90 3.51 -13.16
N GLN A 140 32.35 3.26 -14.40
CA GLN A 140 31.73 3.84 -15.58
C GLN A 140 30.31 3.31 -15.82
N GLN A 141 30.09 1.99 -15.70
CA GLN A 141 28.76 1.39 -15.82
C GLN A 141 27.77 1.96 -14.80
N PHE A 142 28.20 2.14 -13.54
CA PHE A 142 27.35 2.72 -12.51
C PHE A 142 26.96 4.18 -12.82
N ARG A 143 27.92 4.99 -13.30
CA ARG A 143 27.66 6.38 -13.71
C ARG A 143 26.68 6.46 -14.87
N GLN A 144 26.81 5.55 -15.85
CA GLN A 144 25.93 5.53 -17.02
C GLN A 144 24.50 5.13 -16.65
N CYS A 145 24.32 4.11 -15.82
CA CYS A 145 23.01 3.70 -15.31
C CYS A 145 22.33 4.81 -14.48
N SER A 146 23.10 5.52 -13.65
CA SER A 146 22.59 6.66 -12.88
C SER A 146 22.15 7.84 -13.77
N ALA A 147 22.92 8.14 -14.82
CA ALA A 147 22.57 9.20 -15.78
C ALA A 147 21.29 8.86 -16.57
N GLU A 148 21.11 7.61 -16.99
CA GLU A 148 19.90 7.15 -17.68
C GLU A 148 18.66 7.25 -16.77
N ALA A 149 18.79 6.85 -15.50
CA ALA A 149 17.71 6.99 -14.53
C ALA A 149 17.33 8.47 -14.28
N GLN A 150 18.31 9.36 -14.22
CA GLN A 150 18.07 10.81 -14.08
C GLN A 150 17.40 11.41 -15.33
N ALA A 151 17.81 10.99 -16.53
CA ALA A 151 17.19 11.43 -17.79
C ALA A 151 15.73 10.95 -17.91
N ALA A 152 15.46 9.70 -17.52
CA ALA A 152 14.09 9.16 -17.50
C ALA A 152 13.19 9.94 -16.52
N ALA A 153 13.71 10.25 -15.32
CA ALA A 153 12.99 11.06 -14.34
C ALA A 153 12.70 12.48 -14.88
N ALA A 154 13.67 13.12 -15.53
CA ALA A 154 13.50 14.44 -16.12
C ALA A 154 12.45 14.45 -17.24
N HIS A 155 12.44 13.42 -18.10
CA HIS A 155 11.44 13.29 -19.16
C HIS A 155 10.02 13.10 -18.59
N ILE A 156 9.86 12.30 -17.54
CA ILE A 156 8.57 12.12 -16.86
C ILE A 156 8.08 13.46 -16.30
N ILE A 157 8.96 14.26 -15.68
CA ILE A 157 8.62 15.59 -15.16
C ILE A 157 8.20 16.56 -16.27
N ASP A 158 8.87 16.57 -17.43
CA ASP A 158 8.49 17.41 -18.57
C ASP A 158 7.13 17.00 -19.17
N VAL A 159 6.89 15.69 -19.35
CA VAL A 159 5.61 15.18 -19.87
C VAL A 159 4.46 15.55 -18.94
N LEU A 160 4.64 15.41 -17.61
CA LEU A 160 3.62 15.78 -16.62
C LEU A 160 3.37 17.29 -16.61
N SER A 161 4.39 18.11 -16.85
CA SER A 161 4.27 19.57 -16.90
C SER A 161 3.53 20.08 -18.16
N ARG A 162 3.53 19.32 -19.26
CA ARG A 162 2.81 19.67 -20.51
C ARG A 162 1.34 19.26 -20.52
N GLN A 163 0.96 18.24 -19.75
CA GLN A 163 -0.44 17.75 -19.64
C GLN A 163 -1.32 18.64 -18.74
N GLY A 164 -0.74 19.61 -18.04
CA GLY A 164 -1.43 20.50 -17.08
C GLY A 164 -1.73 21.92 -17.59
N LYS A 165 -1.76 22.16 -18.90
CA LYS A 165 -2.20 23.43 -19.53
C LYS A 165 -3.34 23.20 -20.50
#